data_AF-A0A6G9GRY3-F1
#
_entry.id   AF-A0A6G9GRY3-F1
#
_cell.length_a   1.000
_cell.length_b   1.000
_cell.length_c   1.000
_cell.angle_alpha   90.00
_cell.angle_beta   90.00
_cell.angle_gamma   90.00
#
_symmetry.space_group_name_H-M   'P 1'
#
loop_
_entity.id
_entity.type
_entity.pdbx_description
1 polymer ?
#
loop_
_entity_poly.entity_id
_entity_poly.type
_entity_poly.pdbx_seq_one_letter_code
_entity_poly.pdbx_strand_id
1 'polypeptide(L)'
;MDLAFVLLALVTVCANVFSAVCDFVRYEKVAVGMDAAGVPRSWMPALGVPKAAAALGLLAAFRIPPLGTAAAAGLVVFYLCAVATHLRVRDYSFGFQYPFLVLALATLALSLAR
;
A
#
# COMPACT_ATOMS: atom_id res chain seq x y z
N MET A 1 16.17 -14.07 -10.08
CA MET A 1 14.87 -13.60 -9.56
C MET A 1 14.13 -14.80 -9.02
N ASP A 2 13.82 -14.80 -7.73
CA ASP A 2 13.07 -15.88 -7.10
C ASP A 2 11.59 -15.83 -7.52
N LEU A 3 11.01 -16.97 -7.89
CA LEU A 3 9.61 -17.09 -8.31
C LEU A 3 8.67 -16.61 -7.21
N ALA A 4 9.01 -16.87 -5.94
CA ALA A 4 8.23 -16.40 -4.80
C ALA A 4 8.14 -14.87 -4.76
N PHE A 5 9.26 -14.18 -4.98
CA PHE A 5 9.28 -12.72 -5.05
C PHE A 5 8.44 -12.20 -6.21
N VAL A 6 8.54 -12.80 -7.40
CA VAL A 6 7.79 -12.35 -8.59
C VAL A 6 6.28 -12.46 -8.36
N LEU A 7 5.82 -13.61 -7.85
CA LEU A 7 4.41 -13.83 -7.57
C LEU A 7 3.90 -12.85 -6.51
N LEU A 8 4.64 -12.69 -5.41
CA LEU A 8 4.24 -11.79 -4.34
C LEU A 8 4.25 -10.33 -4.79
N ALA A 9 5.28 -9.90 -5.52
CA ALA A 9 5.36 -8.55 -6.07
C ALA A 9 4.20 -8.24 -7.01
N LEU A 10 3.79 -9.19 -7.87
CA LEU A 10 2.61 -9.03 -8.73
C LEU A 10 1.31 -8.90 -7.93
N VAL A 11 1.12 -9.71 -6.89
CA VAL A 11 -0.04 -9.59 -5.99
C VAL A 11 -0.04 -8.22 -5.31
N THR A 12 1.11 -7.76 -4.82
CA THR A 12 1.28 -6.44 -4.21
C THR A 12 0.99 -5.32 -5.18
N VAL A 13 1.45 -5.42 -6.43
CA VAL A 13 1.14 -4.46 -7.50
C VAL A 13 -0.36 -4.41 -7.74
N CYS A 14 -1.01 -5.55 -8.00
CA CYS A 14 -2.45 -5.62 -8.26
C CYS A 14 -3.28 -5.03 -7.12
N ALA A 15 -2.96 -5.40 -5.87
CA ALA A 15 -3.64 -4.88 -4.69
C ALA A 15 -3.49 -3.35 -4.58
N ASN A 16 -2.27 -2.83 -4.71
CA ASN A 16 -2.02 -1.39 -4.55
C ASN A 16 -2.55 -0.56 -5.72
N VAL A 17 -2.58 -1.10 -6.95
CA VAL A 17 -3.27 -0.47 -8.08
C VAL A 17 -4.76 -0.40 -7.81
N PHE A 18 -5.39 -1.49 -7.36
CA PHE A 18 -6.79 -1.48 -6.96
C PHE A 18 -7.06 -0.43 -5.87
N SER A 19 -6.23 -0.39 -4.82
CA SER A 19 -6.38 0.58 -3.74
C SER A 19 -6.20 2.03 -4.22
N ALA A 20 -5.21 2.29 -5.09
CA ALA A 20 -5.01 3.61 -5.68
C ALA A 20 -6.19 4.03 -6.56
N VAL A 21 -6.75 3.12 -7.36
CA VAL A 21 -7.95 3.39 -8.16
C VAL A 21 -9.12 3.73 -7.26
N CYS A 22 -9.35 2.97 -6.17
CA CYS A 22 -10.38 3.28 -5.18
C CYS A 22 -10.21 4.68 -4.59
N ASP A 23 -8.98 5.11 -4.31
CA ASP A 23 -8.67 6.45 -3.83
C ASP A 23 -8.99 7.53 -4.89
N PHE A 24 -8.60 7.32 -6.15
CA PHE A 24 -8.83 8.28 -7.23
C PHE A 24 -10.31 8.43 -7.59
N VAL A 25 -11.08 7.33 -7.59
CA VAL A 25 -12.53 7.36 -7.85
C VAL A 25 -13.35 7.70 -6.60
N ARG A 26 -12.69 7.94 -5.46
CA ARG A 26 -13.32 8.25 -4.17
C ARG A 26 -14.33 7.18 -3.73
N TYR A 27 -13.92 5.92 -3.80
CA TYR A 27 -14.77 4.78 -3.47
C TYR A 27 -15.32 4.89 -2.04
N GLU A 28 -16.64 4.80 -1.88
CA GLU A 28 -17.31 5.15 -0.63
C GLU A 28 -16.86 4.27 0.55
N LYS A 29 -16.54 2.99 0.32
CA LYS A 29 -16.03 2.11 1.40
C LYS A 29 -14.70 2.61 1.99
N VAL A 30 -13.85 3.20 1.17
CA VAL A 30 -12.59 3.82 1.64
C VAL A 30 -12.90 5.16 2.32
N ALA A 31 -13.81 5.95 1.74
CA ALA A 31 -14.22 7.24 2.30
C ALA A 31 -14.80 7.09 3.72
N VAL A 32 -15.65 6.09 3.98
CA VAL A 32 -16.18 5.79 5.31
C VAL A 32 -15.07 5.44 6.30
N GLY A 33 -14.07 4.67 5.88
CA GLY A 33 -12.90 4.37 6.72
C GLY A 33 -12.07 5.63 7.01
N MET A 34 -11.93 6.53 6.04
CA MET A 34 -11.24 7.80 6.23
C MET A 34 -12.01 8.76 7.15
N ASP A 35 -13.33 8.81 7.03
CA ASP A 35 -14.19 9.60 7.91
C ASP A 35 -14.05 9.11 9.36
N ALA A 36 -14.06 7.78 9.57
CA ALA A 36 -13.81 7.17 10.88
C ALA A 36 -12.42 7.52 11.42
N ALA A 37 -11.40 7.58 10.54
CA ALA A 37 -10.04 7.99 10.84
C ALA A 37 -9.84 9.51 11.03
N GLY A 38 -10.89 10.33 10.82
CA GLY A 38 -10.82 11.79 10.86
C GLY A 38 -10.01 12.43 9.71
N VAL A 39 -9.85 11.73 8.59
CA VAL A 39 -9.11 12.20 7.42
C VAL A 39 -10.10 12.78 6.39
N PRO A 40 -9.90 14.04 5.93
CA PRO A 40 -10.78 14.64 4.93
C PRO A 40 -10.79 13.83 3.62
N ARG A 41 -11.97 13.58 3.05
CA ARG A 41 -12.13 12.90 1.75
C ARG A 41 -11.37 13.58 0.60
N SER A 42 -11.04 14.87 0.73
CA SER A 42 -10.18 15.59 -0.24
C SER A 42 -8.76 15.04 -0.33
N TRP A 43 -8.28 14.31 0.69
CA TRP A 43 -6.98 13.66 0.69
C TRP A 43 -6.95 12.35 -0.10
N MET A 44 -8.10 11.78 -0.49
CA MET A 44 -8.15 10.48 -1.18
C MET A 44 -7.22 10.44 -2.40
N PRO A 45 -7.28 11.38 -3.37
CA PRO A 45 -6.39 11.31 -4.53
C PRO A 45 -4.91 11.44 -4.14
N ALA A 46 -4.58 12.26 -3.14
CA ALA A 46 -3.21 12.42 -2.65
C ALA A 46 -2.68 11.13 -2.02
N LEU A 47 -3.52 10.35 -1.34
CA LEU A 47 -3.18 9.04 -0.78
C LEU A 47 -3.04 7.94 -1.85
N GLY A 48 -3.73 8.07 -2.98
CA GLY A 48 -3.61 7.15 -4.12
C GLY A 48 -2.28 7.26 -4.86
N VAL A 49 -1.70 8.47 -4.93
CA VAL A 49 -0.40 8.72 -5.60
C VAL A 49 0.74 7.84 -5.09
N PRO A 50 1.06 7.78 -3.79
CA PRO A 50 2.16 6.94 -3.30
C PRO A 50 1.92 5.44 -3.55
N LYS A 51 0.66 4.98 -3.48
CA LYS A 51 0.32 3.58 -3.79
C LYS A 51 0.58 3.25 -5.27
N ALA A 52 0.16 4.13 -6.17
CA ALA A 52 0.41 4.00 -7.60
C ALA A 52 1.91 4.08 -7.93
N ALA A 53 2.63 5.04 -7.33
CA ALA A 53 4.07 5.19 -7.50
C ALA A 53 4.83 3.93 -7.02
N ALA A 54 4.44 3.36 -5.88
CA ALA A 54 5.04 2.13 -5.40
C ALA A 54 4.73 0.93 -6.31
N ALA A 55 3.51 0.84 -6.85
CA ALA A 55 3.18 -0.20 -7.83
C ALA A 55 4.08 -0.10 -9.08
N LEU A 56 4.30 1.12 -9.60
CA LEU A 56 5.24 1.36 -10.70
C LEU A 56 6.68 1.02 -10.31
N GLY A 57 7.12 1.36 -9.09
CA GLY A 57 8.45 1.03 -8.58
C GLY A 57 8.69 -0.48 -8.45
N LEU A 58 7.68 -1.24 -8.02
CA LEU A 58 7.72 -2.71 -7.98
C LEU A 58 7.81 -3.32 -9.39
N LEU A 59 7.14 -2.74 -10.38
CA LEU A 59 7.28 -3.15 -11.79
C LEU A 59 8.64 -2.74 -12.38
N ALA A 60 9.21 -1.63 -11.94
CA ALA A 60 10.57 -1.24 -12.35
C ALA A 60 11.64 -2.16 -11.74
N ALA A 61 11.32 -2.88 -10.66
CA ALA A 61 12.24 -3.79 -9.96
C ALA A 61 12.74 -4.95 -10.83
N PHE A 62 12.02 -5.29 -11.91
CA PHE A 62 12.45 -6.30 -12.89
C PHE A 62 13.72 -5.88 -13.66
N ARG A 63 13.94 -4.57 -13.80
CA ARG A 63 15.14 -4.02 -14.45
C ARG A 63 16.11 -3.40 -13.45
N ILE A 64 15.60 -2.78 -12.39
CA ILE A 64 16.37 -2.02 -11.39
C ILE A 64 15.98 -2.53 -9.99
N PRO A 65 16.62 -3.61 -9.49
CA PRO A 65 16.23 -4.24 -8.23
C PRO A 65 16.08 -3.31 -7.02
N PRO A 66 16.95 -2.29 -6.82
CA PRO A 66 16.81 -1.35 -5.69
C PRO A 66 15.47 -0.58 -5.66
N LEU A 67 14.86 -0.30 -6.82
CA LEU A 67 13.56 0.37 -6.88
C LEU A 67 12.44 -0.48 -6.25
N GLY A 68 12.52 -1.81 -6.38
CA GLY A 68 11.57 -2.72 -5.75
C GLY A 68 11.63 -2.66 -4.23
N THR A 69 12.84 -2.65 -3.67
CA THR A 69 13.04 -2.52 -2.21
C THR A 69 12.55 -1.17 -1.71
N ALA A 70 12.88 -0.07 -2.41
CA ALA A 70 12.41 1.27 -2.05
C ALA A 70 10.87 1.39 -2.13
N ALA A 71 10.25 0.82 -3.16
CA ALA A 71 8.80 0.81 -3.32
C ALA A 71 8.10 -0.01 -2.22
N ALA A 72 8.60 -1.22 -1.91
CA ALA A 72 8.07 -2.04 -0.84
C ALA A 72 8.21 -1.37 0.53
N ALA A 73 9.36 -0.73 0.81
CA ALA A 73 9.57 0.05 2.02
C ALA A 73 8.62 1.24 2.12
N GLY A 74 8.40 1.97 1.01
CA GLY A 74 7.44 3.06 0.94
C GLY A 74 6.01 2.62 1.24
N LEU A 75 5.58 1.45 0.74
CA LEU A 75 4.27 0.87 1.07
C LEU A 75 4.17 0.51 2.56
N VAL A 76 5.22 -0.07 3.15
CA VAL A 76 5.23 -0.37 4.58
C VAL A 76 5.04 0.91 5.39
N VAL A 77 5.82 1.96 5.10
CA VAL A 77 5.69 3.26 5.78
C VAL A 77 4.28 3.82 5.59
N PHE A 78 3.75 3.79 4.36
CA PHE A 78 2.41 4.28 4.06
C PHE A 78 1.33 3.57 4.90
N TYR A 79 1.33 2.24 4.92
CA TYR A 79 0.32 1.48 5.65
C TYR A 79 0.50 1.54 7.16
N LEU A 80 1.72 1.71 7.67
CA LEU A 80 1.96 2.03 9.08
C LEU A 80 1.35 3.38 9.46
N CYS A 81 1.53 4.42 8.63
CA CYS A 81 0.89 5.72 8.84
C CYS A 81 -0.64 5.62 8.81
N ALA A 82 -1.20 4.80 7.91
CA ALA A 82 -2.64 4.54 7.87
C ALA A 82 -3.12 3.91 9.19
N VAL A 83 -2.48 2.82 9.65
CA VAL A 83 -2.80 2.18 10.93
C VAL A 83 -2.68 3.17 12.10
N ALA A 84 -1.60 3.96 12.15
CA ALA A 84 -1.40 4.96 13.19
C ALA A 84 -2.52 6.02 13.21
N THR A 85 -3.06 6.38 12.03
CA THR A 85 -4.16 7.34 11.90
C THR A 85 -5.46 6.79 12.51
N HIS A 86 -5.79 5.52 12.24
CA HIS A 86 -6.94 4.86 12.87
C HIS A 86 -6.77 4.72 14.40
N LEU A 87 -5.58 4.31 14.85
CA LEU A 87 -5.28 4.17 16.27
C LEU A 87 -5.36 5.51 17.03
N ARG A 88 -4.95 6.62 16.39
CA ARG A 88 -5.01 7.98 16.97
C ARG A 88 -6.43 8.36 17.39
N VAL A 89 -7.44 7.97 16.62
CA VAL A 89 -8.85 8.24 16.91
C VAL A 89 -9.55 7.08 17.63
N ARG A 90 -8.79 6.06 18.06
CA ARG A 90 -9.27 4.83 18.70
C ARG A 90 -10.23 4.01 17.83
N ASP A 91 -10.06 4.10 16.51
CA ASP A 91 -10.72 3.20 15.58
C ASP A 91 -9.93 1.88 15.51
N TYR A 92 -10.55 0.80 16.00
CA TYR A 92 -9.99 -0.55 15.97
C TYR A 92 -10.65 -1.44 14.92
N SER A 93 -11.40 -0.83 13.98
CA SER A 93 -12.02 -1.57 12.90
C SER A 93 -10.96 -2.25 12.02
N PHE A 94 -11.21 -3.52 11.69
CA PHE A 94 -10.32 -4.27 10.80
C PHE A 94 -10.58 -3.85 9.34
N GLY A 95 -9.89 -2.79 8.92
CA GLY A 95 -9.98 -2.24 7.56
C GLY A 95 -8.90 -2.78 6.61
N PHE A 96 -8.89 -2.24 5.40
CA PHE A 96 -7.95 -2.62 4.35
C PHE A 96 -6.49 -2.34 4.70
N GLN A 97 -6.19 -1.41 5.63
CA GLN A 97 -4.81 -1.10 6.01
C GLN A 97 -4.00 -2.33 6.50
N TYR A 98 -4.62 -3.30 7.18
CA TYR A 98 -3.94 -4.45 7.75
C TYR A 98 -3.47 -5.49 6.71
N PRO A 99 -4.35 -6.06 5.86
CA PRO A 99 -3.90 -7.03 4.86
C PRO A 99 -2.89 -6.43 3.87
N PHE A 100 -3.03 -5.13 3.56
CA PHE A 100 -2.08 -4.44 2.69
C PHE A 100 -0.72 -4.20 3.37
N LEU A 101 -0.70 -3.91 4.67
CA LEU A 101 0.55 -3.83 5.44
C LEU A 101 1.28 -5.18 5.45
N VAL A 102 0.57 -6.28 5.70
CA VAL A 102 1.16 -7.63 5.69
C VAL A 102 1.75 -7.95 4.32
N LEU A 103 1.01 -7.64 3.25
CA LEU A 103 1.46 -7.85 1.88
C LEU A 103 2.71 -7.02 1.54
N ALA A 104 2.76 -5.76 1.99
CA ALA A 104 3.92 -4.89 1.84
C ALA A 104 5.14 -5.41 2.62
N LEU A 105 4.96 -5.83 3.88
CA LEU A 105 6.02 -6.41 4.72
C LEU A 105 6.58 -7.70 4.10
N ALA A 106 5.72 -8.60 3.65
CA ALA A 106 6.14 -9.85 3.02
C ALA A 106 6.92 -9.58 1.72
N THR A 107 6.47 -8.61 0.91
CA THR A 107 7.19 -8.21 -0.32
C THR A 107 8.54 -7.60 0.00
N LEU A 108 8.62 -6.74 1.02
CA LEU A 108 9.87 -6.15 1.47
C LEU A 108 10.84 -7.22 1.97
N ALA A 109 10.37 -8.15 2.79
CA ALA A 109 11.17 -9.26 3.31
C ALA A 109 11.76 -10.12 2.18
N LEU A 110 10.95 -10.53 1.20
CA LEU A 110 11.44 -11.26 0.03
C LEU A 110 12.39 -10.41 -0.83
N SER A 111 12.16 -9.10 -0.92
CA SER A 111 13.06 -8.20 -1.66
C SER A 111 14.44 -8.07 -1.02
N LEU A 112 14.53 -8.24 0.30
CA LEU A 112 15.79 -8.19 1.07
C LEU A 112 16.48 -9.56 1.15
N ALA A 113 15.74 -10.66 1.00
CA ALA A 113 16.25 -12.02 1.10
C ALA A 113 16.75 -12.63 -0.23
N ARG A 114 16.53 -11.94 -1.36
CA ARG A 114 16.81 -12.42 -2.72
C ARG A 114 18.20 -12.03 -3.25
#